data_AF-A0A965IX37-F1
#
_entry.id   AF-A0A965IX37-F1
#
_cell.length_a   1.000
_cell.length_b   1.000
_cell.length_c   1.000
_cell.angle_alpha   90.00
_cell.angle_beta   90.00
_cell.angle_gamma   90.00
#
_symmetry.space_group_name_H-M   'P 1'
#
loop_
_entity.id
_entity.type
_entity.pdbx_description
1 polymer ?
#
loop_
_entity_poly.entity_id
_entity_poly.type
_entity_poly.pdbx_seq_one_letter_code
_entity_poly.pdbx_strand_id
1 'polypeptide(L)'
;MPILVRTSDVLRDDDALLDELAAGIDPTDAIALSTAPVPLARRAIRAWLSHPYPPDQATVERVLEVARGEHPGCDIGENRQIRRSKQRLSIVNLG
;
A
#
# COMPACT_ATOMS: atom_id res chain seq x y z
N MET A 1 -23.36 -17.60 -16.99
CA MET A 1 -23.72 -17.11 -15.63
C MET A 1 -23.92 -15.59 -15.68
N PRO A 2 -25.15 -15.06 -15.81
CA PRO A 2 -25.39 -13.65 -16.17
C PRO A 2 -25.22 -12.64 -15.02
N ILE A 3 -25.27 -13.08 -13.76
CA ILE A 3 -25.12 -12.20 -12.60
C ILE A 3 -23.64 -11.89 -12.34
N LEU A 4 -22.76 -12.90 -12.40
CA LEU A 4 -21.32 -12.69 -12.20
C LEU A 4 -20.77 -11.63 -13.16
N VAL A 5 -21.10 -11.71 -14.45
CA VAL A 5 -20.64 -10.76 -15.47
C VAL A 5 -21.07 -9.34 -15.13
N ARG A 6 -22.36 -9.14 -14.81
CA ARG A 6 -22.90 -7.81 -14.47
C ARG A 6 -22.27 -7.22 -13.21
N THR A 7 -22.05 -8.04 -12.19
CA THR A 7 -21.39 -7.57 -10.95
C THR A 7 -19.91 -7.31 -11.17
N SER A 8 -19.23 -8.06 -12.04
CA SER A 8 -17.82 -7.85 -12.37
C SER A 8 -17.57 -6.49 -13.02
N ASP A 9 -18.47 -6.02 -13.89
CA ASP A 9 -18.29 -4.72 -14.54
C ASP A 9 -18.39 -3.57 -13.52
N VAL A 10 -19.41 -3.58 -12.65
CA VAL A 10 -19.55 -2.58 -11.58
C VAL A 10 -18.34 -2.59 -10.64
N LEU A 11 -17.89 -3.77 -10.22
CA LEU A 11 -16.72 -3.90 -9.34
C LEU A 11 -15.43 -3.41 -10.03
N ARG A 12 -15.31 -3.56 -11.35
CA ARG A 12 -14.16 -3.05 -12.10
C ARG A 12 -14.14 -1.54 -12.12
N ASP A 13 -15.29 -0.90 -12.31
CA ASP A 13 -15.40 0.56 -12.30
C ASP A 13 -15.07 1.12 -10.91
N ASP A 14 -15.57 0.49 -9.85
CA ASP A 14 -15.22 0.84 -8.46
C ASP A 14 -13.73 0.64 -8.17
N ASP A 15 -13.14 -0.46 -8.65
CA ASP A 15 -11.72 -0.76 -8.48
C ASP A 15 -10.83 0.30 -9.16
N ALA A 16 -11.19 0.70 -10.38
CA ALA A 16 -10.52 1.74 -11.14
C ALA A 16 -10.58 3.10 -10.43
N LEU A 17 -11.75 3.46 -9.88
CA LEU A 17 -11.90 4.69 -9.09
C LEU A 17 -11.03 4.65 -7.83
N LEU A 18 -11.02 3.52 -7.11
CA LEU A 18 -10.21 3.39 -5.90
C LEU A 18 -8.71 3.43 -6.21
N ASP A 19 -8.28 2.91 -7.36
CA ASP A 19 -6.90 3.01 -7.82
C ASP A 19 -6.52 4.45 -8.17
N GLU A 20 -7.41 5.20 -8.84
CA GLU A 20 -7.21 6.63 -9.13
C GLU A 20 -7.09 7.45 -7.84
N LEU A 21 -8.00 7.24 -6.89
CA LEU A 21 -7.95 7.93 -5.60
C LEU A 21 -6.70 7.57 -4.79
N ALA A 22 -6.27 6.30 -4.83
CA ALA A 22 -5.06 5.87 -4.15
C ALA A 22 -3.79 6.42 -4.80
N ALA A 23 -3.76 6.62 -6.12
CA ALA A 23 -2.63 7.23 -6.83
C ALA A 23 -2.36 8.68 -6.40
N GLY A 24 -3.35 9.36 -5.83
CA GLY A 24 -3.19 10.70 -5.23
C GLY A 24 -2.50 10.72 -3.86
N ILE A 25 -2.24 9.56 -3.25
CA ILE A 25 -1.58 9.45 -1.95
C ILE A 25 -0.09 9.18 -2.17
N ASP A 26 0.80 10.03 -1.64
CA ASP A 26 2.24 9.74 -1.61
C ASP A 26 2.51 8.56 -0.67
N PRO A 27 2.90 7.37 -1.18
CA PRO A 27 3.16 6.18 -0.36
C PRO A 27 4.43 6.30 0.49
N THR A 28 5.21 7.37 0.31
CA THR A 28 6.40 7.66 1.11
C THR A 28 6.14 8.69 2.21
N ASP A 29 4.97 9.33 2.25
CA ASP A 29 4.56 10.23 3.33
C ASP A 29 3.78 9.46 4.41
N ALA A 30 4.38 9.37 5.60
CA ALA A 30 3.80 8.64 6.71
C ALA A 30 2.51 9.27 7.25
N ILE A 31 2.37 10.61 7.17
CA ILE A 31 1.18 11.32 7.62
C ILE A 31 0.07 11.12 6.60
N ALA A 32 0.37 11.26 5.31
CA ALA A 32 -0.62 11.03 4.25
C ALA A 32 -1.20 9.60 4.33
N LEU A 33 -0.34 8.59 4.52
CA LEU A 33 -0.79 7.20 4.68
C LEU A 33 -1.59 6.94 5.95
N SER A 34 -1.19 7.50 7.09
CA SER A 34 -1.86 7.24 8.38
C SER A 34 -3.19 7.98 8.53
N THR A 35 -3.42 9.04 7.76
CA THR A 35 -4.66 9.83 7.76
C THR A 35 -5.64 9.42 6.66
N ALA A 36 -5.18 8.73 5.62
CA ALA A 36 -6.03 8.24 4.54
C ALA A 36 -6.98 7.11 4.99
N PRO A 37 -8.15 6.95 4.32
CA PRO A 37 -8.98 5.76 4.47
C PRO A 37 -8.17 4.48 4.22
N VAL A 38 -8.31 3.49 5.11
CA VAL A 38 -7.53 2.24 5.08
C VAL A 38 -7.52 1.54 3.71
N PRO A 39 -8.63 1.45 2.96
CA PRO A 39 -8.60 0.84 1.62
C PRO A 39 -7.67 1.56 0.63
N LEU A 40 -7.61 2.90 0.69
CA LEU A 40 -6.76 3.71 -0.18
C LEU A 40 -5.29 3.61 0.23
N ALA A 41 -5.00 3.67 1.53
CA ALA A 41 -3.63 3.50 2.05
C ALA A 41 -3.04 2.13 1.65
N ARG A 42 -3.85 1.05 1.74
CA ARG A 42 -3.43 -0.29 1.29
C ARG A 42 -3.13 -0.32 -0.21
N ARG A 43 -3.96 0.28 -1.05
CA ARG A 43 -3.73 0.36 -2.50
C ARG A 43 -2.47 1.14 -2.84
N ALA A 44 -2.26 2.29 -2.23
CA ALA A 44 -1.07 3.11 -2.43
C ALA A 44 0.22 2.33 -2.10
N ILE A 45 0.25 1.63 -0.96
CA ILE A 45 1.39 0.78 -0.58
C ILE A 45 1.57 -0.39 -1.55
N ARG A 46 0.49 -1.09 -1.93
CA ARG A 46 0.58 -2.21 -2.88
C ARG A 46 1.14 -1.76 -4.22
N ALA A 47 0.67 -0.63 -4.74
CA ALA A 47 1.17 -0.06 -5.99
C ALA A 47 2.66 0.32 -5.87
N TRP A 48 3.05 0.98 -4.77
CA TRP A 48 4.44 1.39 -4.54
C TRP A 48 5.43 0.22 -4.46
N LEU A 49 5.03 -0.86 -3.80
CA LEU A 49 5.88 -2.04 -3.58
C LEU A 49 5.72 -3.12 -4.65
N SER A 50 4.97 -2.85 -5.72
CA SER A 50 4.74 -3.80 -6.82
C SER A 50 6.01 -4.01 -7.65
N HIS A 51 6.91 -4.87 -7.17
CA HIS A 51 8.08 -5.31 -7.93
C HIS A 51 8.64 -6.63 -7.36
N PRO A 52 8.62 -7.74 -8.13
CA PRO A 52 7.96 -7.93 -9.43
C PRO A 52 6.43 -8.09 -9.32
N TYR A 53 5.92 -8.42 -8.13
CA TYR A 53 4.49 -8.58 -7.84
C TYR A 53 4.07 -7.70 -6.66
N PRO A 54 2.78 -7.35 -6.53
CA PRO A 54 2.29 -6.68 -5.34
C PRO A 54 2.55 -7.52 -4.08
N PRO A 55 2.89 -6.88 -2.94
CA PRO A 55 3.10 -7.59 -1.68
C PRO A 55 1.80 -8.24 -1.18
N ASP A 56 1.94 -9.26 -0.32
CA ASP A 56 0.82 -9.84 0.40
C ASP A 56 0.20 -8.86 1.40
N GLN A 57 -1.02 -9.17 1.86
CA GLN A 57 -1.77 -8.31 2.77
C GLN A 57 -1.06 -8.11 4.12
N ALA A 58 -0.36 -9.14 4.62
CA ALA A 58 0.35 -9.06 5.90
C ALA A 58 1.53 -8.08 5.82
N THR A 59 2.23 -8.05 4.70
CA THR A 59 3.33 -7.11 4.44
C THR A 59 2.80 -5.69 4.32
N VAL A 60 1.68 -5.48 3.62
CA VAL A 60 1.04 -4.16 3.53
C VAL A 60 0.67 -3.64 4.92
N GLU A 61 0.05 -4.47 5.77
CA GLU A 61 -0.35 -4.03 7.11
C GLU A 61 0.87 -3.65 7.96
N ARG A 62 1.94 -4.44 7.94
CA ARG A 62 3.20 -4.10 8.64
C ARG A 62 3.81 -2.78 8.17
N VAL A 63 3.69 -2.44 6.89
CA VAL A 63 4.15 -1.14 6.37
C VAL A 63 3.26 0.00 6.89
N LEU A 64 1.95 -0.22 7.00
CA LEU A 64 1.03 0.76 7.57
C LEU A 64 1.26 0.96 9.08
N GLU A 65 1.61 -0.09 9.84
CA GLU A 65 2.05 0.03 11.24
C GLU A 65 3.30 0.91 11.39
N VAL A 66 4.26 0.76 10.46
CA VAL A 66 5.45 1.64 10.41
C VAL A 66 5.04 3.08 10.09
N ALA A 67 4.12 3.30 9.15
CA ALA A 67 3.60 4.65 8.84
C ALA A 67 2.93 5.30 10.06
N ARG A 68 2.13 4.54 10.82
CA ARG A 68 1.50 4.98 12.09
C ARG A 68 2.52 5.22 13.21
N GLY A 69 3.71 4.65 13.11
CA GLY A 69 4.78 4.81 14.09
C GLY A 69 4.77 3.80 15.22
N GLU A 70 4.05 2.70 15.03
CA GLU A 70 4.04 1.58 15.96
C GLU A 70 5.40 0.84 15.93
N HIS A 71 6.07 0.86 14.77
CA HIS A 71 7.37 0.26 14.54
C HIS A 71 8.32 1.20 13.77
N PRO A 72 9.64 1.17 14.03
CA PRO A 72 10.61 2.00 13.31
C PRO A 72 10.89 1.52 11.87
N GLY A 73 10.50 0.28 11.55
CA GLY A 73 10.66 -0.33 10.24
C GLY A 73 10.22 -1.80 10.22
N CYS A 74 10.08 -2.36 9.02
CA CYS A 74 9.65 -3.75 8.82
C CYS A 74 10.29 -4.35 7.55
N ASP A 75 10.55 -5.66 7.57
CA ASP A 75 11.08 -6.42 6.43
C ASP A 75 9.99 -6.61 5.35
N ILE A 76 10.31 -6.42 4.07
CA ILE A 76 9.36 -6.58 2.95
C ILE A 76 9.78 -7.67 1.96
N GLY A 77 10.68 -8.57 2.38
CA GLY A 77 11.25 -9.63 1.57
C GLY A 77 12.41 -9.16 0.69
N GLU A 78 13.05 -10.12 0.01
CA GLU A 78 14.10 -9.87 -0.99
C GLU A 78 15.25 -8.99 -0.49
N ASN A 79 15.64 -9.13 0.77
CA ASN A 79 16.65 -8.28 1.41
C ASN A 79 16.29 -6.78 1.38
N ARG A 80 15.01 -6.43 1.39
CA ARG A 80 14.51 -5.07 1.45
C ARG A 80 13.78 -4.81 2.75
N GLN A 81 13.95 -3.60 3.28
CA GLN A 81 13.29 -3.17 4.50
C GLN A 81 12.66 -1.78 4.32
N ILE A 82 11.48 -1.58 4.90
CA ILE A 82 10.92 -0.24 5.09
C ILE A 82 11.45 0.36 6.38
N ARG A 83 11.88 1.62 6.32
CA ARG A 83 12.26 2.44 7.47
C ARG A 83 11.47 3.73 7.48
N ARG A 84 11.13 4.22 8.68
CA ARG A 84 10.53 5.54 8.86
C ARG A 84 11.53 6.50 9.50
N SER A 85 11.68 7.68 8.90
CA SER A 85 12.46 8.78 9.45
C SER A 85 11.87 10.11 8.97
N LYS A 86 11.80 11.12 9.86
CA LYS A 86 11.29 12.46 9.52
C LYS A 86 9.93 12.44 8.80
N GLN A 87 9.00 11.59 9.25
CA GLN A 87 7.68 11.39 8.63
C GLN A 87 7.69 10.86 7.19
N ARG A 88 8.82 10.28 6.77
CA ARG A 88 8.99 9.68 5.45
C ARG A 88 9.30 8.20 5.57
N LEU A 89 8.75 7.41 4.67
CA LEU A 89 9.10 6.01 4.47
C LEU A 89 10.17 5.89 3.38
N SER A 90 11.12 4.99 3.58
CA SER A 90 12.17 4.68 2.60
C SER A 90 12.40 3.18 2.53
N ILE A 91 12.61 2.66 1.32
CA ILE A 91 13.08 1.29 1.09
C ILE A 91 14.60 1.29 1.24
N VAL A 92 15.13 0.38 2.06
CA VAL A 92 16.56 0.17 2.28
C VAL A 92 16.90 -1.26 1.89
N ASN A 93 17.93 -1.44 1.07
CA ASN A 93 18.47 -2.77 0.76
C ASN A 93 19.43 -3.20 1.87
N LEU A 94 19.23 -4.40 2.38
CA LEU A 94 20.09 -5.06 3.36
C LEU A 94 21.07 -5.94 2.56
N GLY A 95 22.27 -5.39 2.32
CA GLY A 95 23.36 -6.12 1.66
C GLY A 95 23.90 -7.26 2.50
#